data_AF-A0A7C3FYR5-F1
#
_entry.id   AF-A0A7C3FYR5-F1
#
_cell.length_a   1.000
_cell.length_b   1.000
_cell.length_c   1.000
_cell.angle_alpha   90.00
_cell.angle_beta   90.00
_cell.angle_gamma   90.00
#
_symmetry.space_group_name_H-M   'P 1'
#
loop_
_entity.id
_entity.type
_entity.pdbx_description
1 polymer ?
#
loop_
_entity_poly.entity_id
_entity_poly.type
_entity_poly.pdbx_seq_one_letter_code
_entity_poly.pdbx_strand_id
1 'polypeptide(L)'
;MSTTLHNERGSTLVIALVIMGVAVLLIGSFLYYVSTSQRVTTAAQAELTDHYSADAGVEHAIWRLTEETGFTQTVASGPQSYTLEINGQTVVITVSEAP
;
A
#
# COMPACT_ATOMS: atom_id res chain seq x y z
N MET A 1 -21.22 -63.83 10.47
CA MET A 1 -21.25 -62.65 9.59
C MET A 1 -20.95 -61.42 10.44
N SER A 2 -19.68 -61.02 10.54
CA SER A 2 -19.24 -59.66 10.92
C SER A 2 -17.70 -59.65 10.94
N THR A 3 -17.10 -59.22 9.82
CA THR A 3 -15.65 -59.00 9.70
C THR A 3 -15.42 -57.74 8.87
N THR A 4 -15.90 -56.60 9.37
CA THR A 4 -15.63 -55.29 8.76
C THR A 4 -14.89 -54.34 9.68
N LEU A 5 -14.90 -54.57 11.00
CA LEU A 5 -14.29 -53.67 11.99
C LEU A 5 -12.75 -53.64 12.01
N HIS A 6 -12.05 -54.65 11.47
CA HIS A 6 -10.59 -54.72 11.55
C HIS A 6 -9.85 -53.99 10.42
N ASN A 7 -10.53 -53.61 9.33
CA ASN A 7 -9.88 -53.08 8.12
C ASN A 7 -9.97 -51.54 7.98
N GLU A 8 -10.73 -50.88 8.86
CA GLU A 8 -10.94 -49.42 8.79
C GLU A 8 -9.79 -48.62 9.44
N ARG A 9 -9.19 -49.15 10.52
CA ARG A 9 -8.15 -48.45 11.30
C ARG A 9 -6.88 -48.11 10.50
N GLY A 10 -6.48 -48.97 9.56
CA GLY A 10 -5.33 -48.71 8.69
C GLY A 10 -5.64 -47.70 7.58
N SER A 11 -6.86 -47.76 7.04
CA SER A 11 -7.32 -46.86 5.97
C SER A 11 -7.48 -45.41 6.46
N THR A 12 -7.98 -45.21 7.68
CA THR A 12 -8.15 -43.87 8.26
C THR A 12 -6.84 -43.11 8.37
N LEU A 13 -5.74 -43.76 8.79
CA LEU A 13 -4.43 -43.12 8.89
C LEU A 13 -3.90 -42.67 7.53
N VAL A 14 -4.04 -43.53 6.51
CA VAL A 14 -3.60 -43.21 5.14
C VAL A 14 -4.39 -42.03 4.58
N ILE A 15 -5.72 -42.03 4.75
CA ILE A 15 -6.59 -40.93 4.31
C ILE A 15 -6.23 -39.64 5.05
N ALA A 16 -5.99 -39.68 6.36
CA ALA A 16 -5.58 -38.51 7.14
C ALA A 16 -4.23 -37.94 6.66
N LEU A 17 -3.25 -38.81 6.34
CA LEU A 17 -1.96 -38.38 5.81
C LEU A 17 -2.08 -37.75 4.43
N VAL A 18 -2.94 -38.29 3.55
CA VAL A 18 -3.21 -37.70 2.23
C VAL A 18 -3.86 -36.33 2.39
N ILE A 19 -4.90 -36.21 3.23
CA ILE A 19 -5.55 -34.93 3.52
C ILE A 19 -4.55 -33.92 4.09
N MET A 20 -3.70 -34.35 5.02
CA MET A 20 -2.69 -33.48 5.61
C MET A 20 -1.65 -33.04 4.57
N GLY A 21 -1.21 -33.94 3.68
CA GLY A 21 -0.32 -33.59 2.57
C GLY A 21 -0.93 -32.54 1.64
N VAL A 22 -2.20 -32.71 1.27
CA VAL A 22 -2.92 -31.73 0.45
C VAL A 22 -3.09 -30.40 1.20
N ALA A 23 -3.46 -30.45 2.48
CA ALA A 23 -3.63 -29.25 3.30
C ALA A 23 -2.32 -28.44 3.41
N VAL A 24 -1.17 -29.11 3.58
CA VAL A 24 0.14 -28.43 3.62
C VAL A 24 0.43 -27.69 2.31
N LEU A 25 0.15 -28.32 1.17
CA LEU A 25 0.34 -27.69 -0.15
C LEU A 25 -0.58 -26.47 -0.35
N LEU A 26 -1.84 -26.58 0.10
CA LEU A 26 -2.81 -25.49 0.03
C LEU A 26 -2.44 -24.32 0.95
N ILE A 27 -2.06 -24.61 2.21
CA ILE A 27 -1.67 -23.59 3.18
C ILE A 27 -0.44 -22.84 2.69
N GLY A 28 0.58 -23.54 2.18
CA GLY A 28 1.79 -22.88 1.66
C GLY A 28 1.48 -21.92 0.52
N SER A 29 0.68 -22.36 -0.46
CA SER A 29 0.28 -21.54 -1.60
C SER A 29 -0.58 -20.34 -1.18
N PHE A 30 -1.49 -20.54 -0.23
CA PHE A 30 -2.34 -19.48 0.31
C PHE A 30 -1.54 -18.43 1.07
N LEU A 31 -0.60 -18.84 1.93
CA LEU A 31 0.28 -17.92 2.65
C LEU A 31 1.16 -17.13 1.68
N TYR A 32 1.69 -17.78 0.65
CA TYR A 32 2.46 -17.11 -0.39
C TYR A 32 1.62 -16.04 -1.10
N TYR A 33 0.40 -16.39 -1.51
CA TYR A 33 -0.54 -15.45 -2.12
C TYR A 33 -0.82 -14.26 -1.20
N VAL A 34 -1.24 -14.50 0.05
CA VAL A 34 -1.54 -13.44 1.01
C VAL A 34 -0.33 -12.54 1.26
N SER A 35 0.87 -13.12 1.42
CA SER A 35 2.09 -12.35 1.63
C SER A 35 2.43 -11.45 0.43
N THR A 36 2.21 -11.96 -0.79
CA THR A 36 2.43 -11.21 -2.02
C THR A 36 1.40 -10.10 -2.17
N SER A 37 0.12 -10.41 -1.96
CA SER A 37 -0.96 -9.43 -2.00
C SER A 37 -0.74 -8.29 -1.00
N GLN A 38 -0.35 -8.60 0.24
CA GLN A 38 -0.04 -7.55 1.23
C GLN A 38 1.09 -6.64 0.76
N ARG A 39 2.19 -7.20 0.24
CA ARG A 39 3.31 -6.41 -0.28
C ARG A 39 2.89 -5.48 -1.42
N VAL A 40 2.11 -6.01 -2.36
CA VAL A 40 1.59 -5.23 -3.50
C VAL A 40 0.67 -4.11 -3.01
N THR A 41 -0.23 -4.41 -2.07
CA THR A 41 -1.13 -3.40 -1.51
C THR A 41 -0.36 -2.31 -0.76
N THR A 42 0.64 -2.66 0.04
CA THR A 42 1.47 -1.67 0.74
C THR A 42 2.23 -0.77 -0.24
N ALA A 43 2.78 -1.34 -1.32
CA ALA A 43 3.45 -0.55 -2.35
C ALA A 43 2.48 0.42 -3.05
N ALA A 44 1.29 -0.05 -3.42
CA ALA A 44 0.26 0.78 -4.02
C ALA A 44 -0.23 1.89 -3.06
N GLN A 45 -0.35 1.60 -1.77
CA GLN A 45 -0.71 2.61 -0.76
C GLN A 45 0.36 3.70 -0.61
N ALA A 46 1.64 3.32 -0.66
CA ALA A 46 2.73 4.29 -0.63
C ALA A 46 2.68 5.22 -1.85
N GLU A 47 2.55 4.66 -3.05
CA GLU A 47 2.42 5.44 -4.30
C GLU A 47 1.21 6.37 -4.28
N LEU A 48 0.05 5.90 -3.80
CA LEU A 48 -1.13 6.76 -3.63
C LEU A 48 -0.85 7.89 -2.64
N THR A 49 -0.17 7.61 -1.52
CA THR A 49 0.16 8.63 -0.53
C THR A 49 1.10 9.68 -1.11
N ASP A 50 2.09 9.28 -1.91
CA ASP A 50 3.01 10.19 -2.61
C ASP A 50 2.21 11.13 -3.55
N HIS A 51 1.33 10.55 -4.37
CA HIS A 51 0.50 11.34 -5.30
C HIS A 51 -0.44 12.30 -4.59
N TYR A 52 -1.15 11.85 -3.55
CA TYR A 52 -2.03 12.71 -2.77
C TYR A 52 -1.27 13.84 -2.07
N SER A 53 -0.06 13.55 -1.57
CA SER A 53 0.77 14.56 -0.90
C SER A 53 1.30 15.59 -1.89
N ALA A 54 1.67 15.16 -3.11
CA ALA A 54 2.06 16.06 -4.18
C ALA A 54 0.89 16.99 -4.59
N ASP A 55 -0.30 16.44 -4.79
CA ASP A 55 -1.49 17.21 -5.18
C ASP A 55 -1.89 18.23 -4.09
N ALA A 56 -1.93 17.80 -2.83
CA ALA A 56 -2.17 18.69 -1.70
C ALA A 56 -1.10 19.81 -1.62
N GLY A 57 0.16 19.53 -1.98
CA GLY A 57 1.20 20.55 -2.08
C GLY A 57 0.93 21.59 -3.16
N VAL A 58 0.39 21.16 -4.31
CA VAL A 58 -0.04 22.06 -5.39
C VAL A 58 -1.25 22.91 -4.95
N GLU A 59 -2.27 22.29 -4.37
CA GLU A 59 -3.45 23.00 -3.85
C GLU A 59 -3.05 24.04 -2.79
N HIS A 60 -2.13 23.70 -1.91
CA HIS A 60 -1.59 24.62 -0.92
C HIS A 60 -0.87 25.80 -1.58
N ALA A 61 -0.06 25.55 -2.62
CA ALA A 61 0.59 26.61 -3.37
C ALA A 61 -0.42 27.55 -4.05
N ILE A 62 -1.48 27.00 -4.63
CA ILE A 62 -2.58 27.77 -5.23
C ILE A 62 -3.24 28.63 -4.17
N TRP A 63 -3.60 28.06 -3.01
CA TRP A 63 -4.20 28.81 -1.91
C TRP A 63 -3.31 29.96 -1.43
N ARG A 64 -1.98 29.76 -1.33
CA ARG A 64 -1.07 30.87 -1.00
C ARG A 64 -1.08 31.96 -2.06
N LEU A 65 -1.14 31.60 -3.35
CA LEU A 65 -1.19 32.58 -4.44
C LEU A 65 -2.50 33.38 -4.46
N THR A 66 -3.61 32.79 -4.02
CA THR A 66 -4.94 33.41 -4.10
C THR A 66 -5.34 34.13 -2.81
N GLU A 67 -4.96 33.61 -1.64
CA GLU A 67 -5.40 34.11 -0.33
C GLU A 67 -4.27 34.73 0.51
N GLU A 68 -3.01 34.31 0.35
CA GLU A 68 -1.92 34.84 1.17
C GLU A 68 -1.46 36.20 0.66
N THR A 69 -1.78 37.24 1.44
CA THR A 69 -1.42 38.62 1.11
C THR A 69 0.10 38.76 1.01
N GLY A 70 0.61 39.25 -0.13
CA GLY A 70 2.04 39.46 -0.35
C GLY A 70 2.76 38.29 -1.04
N PHE A 71 2.17 37.09 -1.07
CA PHE A 71 2.86 35.90 -1.60
C PHE A 71 3.11 36.01 -3.11
N THR A 72 2.10 36.45 -3.86
CA THR A 72 2.23 36.67 -5.32
C THR A 72 3.32 37.68 -5.67
N GLN A 73 3.47 38.77 -4.90
CA GLN A 73 4.55 39.75 -5.12
C GLN A 73 5.93 39.16 -4.80
N THR A 74 5.98 38.26 -3.82
CA THR A 74 7.21 37.55 -3.45
C THR A 74 7.65 36.61 -4.58
N VAL A 75 6.71 35.86 -5.18
CA VAL A 75 6.96 35.01 -6.35
C VAL A 75 7.39 35.84 -7.57
N ALA A 76 6.75 37.01 -7.79
CA ALA A 76 7.14 37.93 -8.86
C ALA A 76 8.55 38.51 -8.68
N SER A 77 9.07 38.53 -7.45
CA SER A 77 10.43 38.96 -7.15
C SER A 77 11.47 37.84 -7.32
N GLY A 78 11.02 36.60 -7.51
CA GLY A 78 11.85 35.42 -7.76
C GLY A 78 11.20 34.11 -7.28
N PRO A 79 11.68 32.95 -7.76
CA PRO A 79 11.14 31.65 -7.38
C PRO A 79 11.14 31.43 -5.86
N GLN A 80 10.05 30.89 -5.33
CA GLN A 80 9.89 30.59 -3.91
C GLN A 80 9.84 29.07 -3.70
N SER A 81 10.64 28.57 -2.77
CA SER A 81 10.65 27.16 -2.39
C SER A 81 10.38 27.01 -0.89
N TYR A 82 9.49 26.11 -0.52
CA TYR A 82 9.18 25.82 0.88
C TYR A 82 8.74 24.36 1.04
N THR A 83 8.72 23.90 2.29
CA THR A 83 8.37 22.52 2.65
C THR A 83 7.10 22.47 3.47
N LEU A 84 6.29 21.44 3.26
CA LEU A 84 5.10 21.14 4.04
C LEU A 84 5.08 19.65 4.42
N GLU A 85 4.67 19.33 5.64
CA GLU A 85 4.42 17.95 6.05
C GLU A 85 2.97 17.59 5.74
N ILE A 86 2.75 16.65 4.82
CA ILE A 86 1.43 16.14 4.44
C ILE A 86 1.45 14.62 4.61
N ASN A 87 0.53 14.08 5.42
CA ASN A 87 0.42 12.63 5.66
C ASN A 87 1.73 11.95 6.09
N GLY A 88 2.60 12.66 6.82
CA GLY A 88 3.90 12.16 7.26
C GLY A 88 4.99 12.16 6.18
N GLN A 89 4.74 12.82 5.04
CA GLN A 89 5.72 13.08 4.00
C GLN A 89 6.11 14.55 3.95
N THR A 90 7.41 14.81 3.82
CA THR A 90 7.93 16.14 3.52
C THR A 90 7.78 16.43 2.03
N VAL A 91 6.86 17.32 1.68
CA VAL A 91 6.63 17.77 0.30
C VAL A 91 7.41 19.07 0.07
N VAL A 92 8.25 19.08 -0.96
CA VAL A 92 8.98 20.29 -1.40
C VAL A 92 8.19 20.96 -2.51
N ILE A 93 7.76 22.21 -2.27
CA ILE A 93 6.95 22.99 -3.19
C ILE A 93 7.82 24.11 -3.73
N THR A 94 7.88 24.24 -5.06
CA THR A 94 8.55 25.36 -5.74
C THR A 94 7.55 26.08 -6.63
N VAL A 95 7.43 27.38 -6.43
CA VAL A 95 6.55 28.28 -7.19
C VAL A 95 7.42 29.28 -7.92
N SER A 96 7.29 29.33 -9.25
CA SER A 96 7.98 30.29 -10.10
C SER A 96 6.99 30.91 -11.07
N GLU A 97 7.28 32.12 -11.55
CA GLU A 97 6.55 32.66 -12.70
C GLU A 97 6.74 31.74 -13.92
N ALA A 98 5.71 31.71 -14.76
CA ALA A 98 5.79 31.04 -16.05
C ALA A 98 6.82 31.74 -16.95
N PRO A 99 7.56 31.00 -17.78
CA PRO A 99 8.53 31.58 -18.72
C PRO A 99 7.86 32.49 -19.77
#